data_AF-A0A0Q5HQH1-F1
#
_entry.id   AF-A0A0Q5HQH1-F1
#
_cell.length_a   1.000
_cell.length_b   1.000
_cell.length_c   1.000
_cell.angle_alpha   90.00
_cell.angle_beta   90.00
_cell.angle_gamma   90.00
#
_symmetry.space_group_name_H-M   'P 1'
#
loop_
_entity.id
_entity.type
_entity.pdbx_description
1 polymer ?
#
loop_
_entity_poly.entity_id
_entity_poly.type
_entity_poly.pdbx_seq_one_letter_code
_entity_poly.pdbx_strand_id
1 'polypeptide(L)'
;MSRGARFHYALEPVRLTRTWHLDALLLELGEQNGAIASHALAQADIEARIAQAAAAWEECKSSGRFQSVTEFALATRYMSELARQAREASARMAELAALRDATVERVVLAKRAVEAAEAHREEMHDQFIRQRLSGDFKLADDQWNTLQSGAVAHDS
;
A
#
# COMPACT_ATOMS: atom_id res chain seq x y z
N MET A 1 45.23 17.34 -4.29
CA MET A 1 43.79 17.67 -4.21
C MET A 1 43.00 16.37 -4.07
N SER A 2 42.70 15.96 -2.83
CA SER A 2 41.88 14.77 -2.57
C SER A 2 40.48 15.02 -3.13
N ARG A 3 40.02 14.17 -4.06
CA ARG A 3 38.62 14.17 -4.51
C ARG A 3 37.76 13.92 -3.27
N GLY A 4 37.04 14.94 -2.81
CA GLY A 4 36.23 14.86 -1.59
C GLY A 4 35.35 13.62 -1.62
N ALA A 5 35.55 12.73 -0.64
CA ALA A 5 34.78 11.51 -0.53
C ALA A 5 33.28 11.84 -0.52
N ARG A 6 32.51 11.13 -1.36
CA ARG A 6 31.04 11.23 -1.41
C ARG A 6 30.45 10.26 -0.40
N PHE A 7 29.35 10.63 0.24
CA PHE A 7 28.60 9.73 1.11
C PHE A 7 28.02 8.56 0.29
N HIS A 8 28.24 7.33 0.76
CA HIS A 8 27.64 6.13 0.21
C HIS A 8 26.96 5.37 1.34
N TYR A 9 25.65 5.18 1.24
CA TYR A 9 24.90 4.48 2.27
C TYR A 9 25.06 2.96 2.11
N ALA A 10 25.65 2.31 3.11
CA ALA A 10 25.97 0.88 3.05
C ALA A 10 24.74 -0.03 2.90
N LEU A 11 23.57 0.41 3.38
CA LEU A 11 22.32 -0.34 3.32
C LEU A 11 21.40 0.10 2.18
N GLU A 12 21.93 0.80 1.17
CA GLU A 12 21.14 1.25 0.02
C GLU A 12 20.41 0.08 -0.71
N PRO A 13 21.02 -1.10 -0.94
CA PRO A 13 20.29 -2.22 -1.54
C PRO A 13 19.09 -2.66 -0.71
N VAL A 14 19.23 -2.70 0.62
CA VAL A 14 18.14 -3.08 1.54
C VAL A 14 17.01 -2.06 1.49
N ARG A 15 17.34 -0.75 1.47
CA ARG A 15 16.36 0.34 1.33
C ARG A 15 15.55 0.17 0.04
N LEU A 16 16.23 -0.03 -1.09
CA LEU A 16 15.58 -0.23 -2.39
C LEU A 16 14.67 -1.46 -2.42
N THR A 17 15.12 -2.60 -1.87
CA THR A 17 14.28 -3.81 -1.79
C THR A 17 13.02 -3.57 -0.96
N ARG A 18 13.11 -2.82 0.15
CA ARG A 18 11.94 -2.47 0.96
C ARG A 18 10.99 -1.53 0.22
N THR A 19 11.52 -0.56 -0.54
CA THR A 19 10.70 0.33 -1.38
C THR A 19 9.95 -0.47 -2.44
N TRP A 20 10.63 -1.35 -3.18
CA TRP A 20 9.95 -2.19 -4.17
C TRP A 20 8.91 -3.12 -3.56
N HIS A 21 9.17 -3.64 -2.36
CA HIS A 21 8.18 -4.43 -1.65
C HIS A 21 6.94 -3.62 -1.30
N LEU A 22 7.12 -2.37 -0.82
CA LEU A 22 6.02 -1.45 -0.57
C LEU A 22 5.24 -1.14 -1.86
N ASP A 23 5.93 -0.86 -2.96
CA ASP A 23 5.31 -0.57 -4.25
C ASP A 23 4.46 -1.75 -4.75
N ALA A 24 4.98 -2.97 -4.61
CA ALA A 24 4.25 -4.20 -4.97
C ALA A 24 2.98 -4.37 -4.13
N LEU A 25 3.04 -4.09 -2.82
CA LEU A 25 1.87 -4.15 -1.94
C LEU A 25 0.83 -3.07 -2.27
N LEU A 26 1.27 -1.87 -2.66
CA LEU A 26 0.37 -0.79 -3.07
C LEU A 26 -0.34 -1.13 -4.38
N LEU A 27 0.36 -1.79 -5.31
CA LEU A 27 -0.26 -2.33 -6.53
C LEU A 27 -1.30 -3.40 -6.19
N GLU A 28 -0.95 -4.38 -5.36
CA GLU A 28 -1.87 -5.45 -4.89
C GLU A 28 -3.13 -4.85 -4.24
N LEU A 29 -2.96 -3.82 -3.39
CA LEU A 29 -4.08 -3.12 -2.77
C LEU A 29 -4.97 -2.39 -3.80
N GLY A 30 -4.36 -1.81 -4.84
CA GLY A 30 -5.08 -1.19 -5.95
C GLY A 30 -5.93 -2.19 -6.72
N GLU A 31 -5.39 -3.37 -7.03
CA GLU A 31 -6.10 -4.46 -7.70
C GLU A 31 -7.28 -4.97 -6.87
N GLN A 32 -7.09 -5.17 -5.56
CA GLN A 32 -8.14 -5.58 -4.64
C GLN A 32 -9.27 -4.55 -4.54
N ASN A 33 -8.93 -3.26 -4.46
CA ASN A 33 -9.93 -2.18 -4.46
C ASN A 33 -10.70 -2.15 -5.79
N GLY A 34 -10.04 -2.38 -6.92
CA GLY A 34 -10.69 -2.52 -8.22
C GLY A 34 -11.67 -3.70 -8.27
N ALA A 35 -11.25 -4.85 -7.73
CA ALA A 35 -12.10 -6.03 -7.63
C ALA A 35 -13.34 -5.80 -6.74
N ILE A 36 -13.18 -5.13 -5.59
CA ILE A 36 -14.28 -4.73 -4.70
C ILE A 36 -15.26 -3.81 -5.44
N ALA A 37 -14.75 -2.79 -6.13
CA ALA A 37 -15.60 -1.86 -6.87
C ALA A 37 -16.41 -2.57 -7.98
N SER A 38 -15.76 -3.47 -8.74
CA SER A 38 -16.43 -4.27 -9.76
C SER A 38 -17.50 -5.19 -9.16
N HIS A 39 -17.19 -5.86 -8.05
CA HIS A 39 -18.16 -6.71 -7.35
C HIS A 39 -19.33 -5.91 -6.76
N ALA A 40 -19.10 -4.69 -6.28
CA ALA A 40 -20.16 -3.83 -5.76
C ALA A 40 -21.18 -3.46 -6.85
N LEU A 41 -20.71 -3.18 -8.08
CA LEU A 41 -21.58 -2.94 -9.22
C LEU A 41 -22.40 -4.19 -9.58
N ALA A 42 -21.78 -5.37 -9.58
CA ALA A 42 -22.49 -6.63 -9.84
C ALA A 42 -23.52 -6.95 -8.76
N GLN A 43 -23.22 -6.67 -7.49
CA GLN A 43 -24.16 -6.84 -6.39
C GLN A 43 -25.36 -5.89 -6.54
N ALA A 44 -25.13 -4.63 -6.90
CA ALA A 44 -26.20 -3.67 -7.14
C ALA A 44 -27.14 -4.10 -8.28
N ASP A 45 -26.62 -4.73 -9.34
CA ASP A 45 -27.45 -5.33 -10.40
C ASP A 45 -28.34 -6.47 -9.88
N ILE A 46 -27.78 -7.37 -9.05
CA ILE A 46 -28.56 -8.46 -8.43
C ILE A 46 -29.66 -7.90 -7.54
N GLU A 47 -29.36 -6.87 -6.74
CA GLU A 47 -30.34 -6.21 -5.87
C GLU A 47 -31.45 -5.53 -6.68
N ALA A 48 -31.12 -4.87 -7.78
CA ALA A 48 -32.10 -4.30 -8.70
C ALA A 48 -33.00 -5.38 -9.32
N ARG A 49 -32.43 -6.51 -9.75
CA ARG A 49 -33.17 -7.65 -10.29
C ARG A 49 -34.09 -8.31 -9.25
N ILE A 50 -33.66 -8.37 -7.98
CA ILE A 50 -34.50 -8.82 -6.86
C ILE A 50 -35.68 -7.88 -6.67
N ALA A 51 -35.44 -6.57 -6.62
CA ALA A 51 -36.49 -5.57 -6.46
C ALA A 51 -37.51 -5.63 -7.61
N GLN A 52 -37.03 -5.77 -8.85
CA GLN A 52 -37.89 -5.92 -10.02
C GLN A 52 -38.72 -7.22 -9.95
N ALA A 53 -38.11 -8.35 -9.59
CA ALA A 53 -38.81 -9.62 -9.46
C ALA A 53 -39.88 -9.57 -8.36
N ALA A 54 -39.58 -8.90 -7.24
CA ALA A 54 -40.52 -8.73 -6.13
C ALA A 54 -41.71 -7.84 -6.54
N ALA A 55 -41.47 -6.74 -7.27
CA ALA A 55 -42.53 -5.88 -7.78
C ALA A 55 -43.44 -6.62 -8.77
N ALA A 56 -42.85 -7.37 -9.71
CA ALA A 56 -43.60 -8.18 -10.67
C ALA A 56 -44.43 -9.27 -9.97
N TRP A 57 -43.89 -9.88 -8.91
CA TRP A 57 -44.61 -10.87 -8.10
C TRP A 57 -45.85 -10.27 -7.42
N GLU A 58 -45.74 -9.08 -6.84
CA GLU A 58 -46.88 -8.37 -6.22
C GLU A 58 -47.93 -7.92 -7.25
N GLU A 59 -47.50 -7.50 -8.44
CA GLU A 59 -48.42 -7.21 -9.55
C GLU A 59 -49.21 -8.45 -9.96
N CYS A 60 -48.54 -9.60 -10.09
CA CYS A 60 -49.21 -10.87 -10.44
C CYS A 60 -50.21 -11.33 -9.37
N LYS A 61 -49.92 -11.12 -8.08
CA LYS A 61 -50.86 -11.39 -6.99
C LYS A 61 -52.10 -10.51 -7.08
N SER A 62 -51.91 -9.20 -7.23
CA SER A 62 -53.01 -8.22 -7.22
C SER A 62 -53.91 -8.32 -8.46
N SER A 63 -53.36 -8.75 -9.60
CA SER A 63 -54.10 -8.94 -10.85
C SER A 63 -54.67 -10.35 -11.05
N GLY A 64 -54.40 -11.30 -10.14
CA GLY A 64 -54.81 -12.70 -10.28
C GLY A 64 -54.20 -13.39 -11.51
N ARG A 65 -53.05 -12.88 -11.99
CA ARG A 65 -52.45 -13.23 -13.30
C ARG A 65 -51.69 -14.56 -13.34
N PHE A 66 -51.52 -15.27 -12.23
CA PHE A 66 -50.95 -16.62 -12.30
C PHE A 66 -51.99 -17.56 -12.91
N GLN A 67 -51.91 -17.70 -14.24
CA GLN A 67 -52.86 -18.50 -15.01
C GLN A 67 -52.48 -19.98 -14.99
N SER A 68 -51.24 -20.32 -14.61
CA SER A 68 -50.78 -21.70 -14.47
C SER A 68 -49.85 -21.94 -13.28
N VAL A 69 -49.87 -23.18 -12.77
CA VAL A 69 -48.92 -23.68 -11.74
C VAL A 69 -47.48 -23.58 -12.24
N THR A 70 -47.25 -23.74 -13.56
CA THR A 70 -45.93 -23.67 -14.18
C THR A 70 -45.32 -22.27 -14.06
N GLU A 71 -46.09 -21.21 -14.32
CA GLU A 71 -45.64 -19.82 -14.18
C GLU A 71 -45.26 -19.49 -12.74
N PHE A 72 -46.07 -19.95 -11.79
CA PHE A 72 -45.79 -19.80 -10.36
C PHE A 72 -44.48 -20.48 -9.97
N ALA A 73 -44.27 -21.73 -10.42
CA ALA A 73 -43.05 -22.50 -10.14
C ALA A 73 -41.79 -21.86 -10.75
N LEU A 74 -41.90 -21.32 -11.97
CA LEU A 74 -40.79 -20.61 -12.62
C LEU A 74 -40.41 -19.34 -11.86
N ALA A 75 -41.38 -18.55 -11.44
CA ALA A 75 -41.14 -17.33 -10.68
C ALA A 75 -40.51 -17.62 -9.30
N THR A 76 -41.00 -18.64 -8.57
CA THR A 76 -40.39 -19.04 -7.29
C THR A 76 -38.96 -19.56 -7.47
N ARG A 77 -38.70 -20.33 -8.53
CA ARG A 77 -37.34 -20.77 -8.86
C ARG A 77 -36.42 -19.60 -9.17
N TYR A 78 -36.88 -18.64 -9.96
CA TYR A 78 -36.12 -17.44 -10.31
C TYR A 78 -35.77 -16.60 -9.06
N MET A 79 -36.74 -16.36 -8.18
CA MET A 79 -36.49 -15.64 -6.92
C MET A 79 -35.52 -16.38 -6.00
N SER A 80 -35.62 -17.71 -5.92
CA SER A 80 -34.69 -18.52 -5.13
C SER A 80 -33.27 -18.45 -5.67
N GLU A 81 -33.13 -18.44 -6.99
CA GLU A 81 -31.85 -18.29 -7.68
C GLU A 81 -31.23 -16.90 -7.46
N LEU A 82 -32.02 -15.82 -7.54
CA LEU A 82 -31.54 -14.48 -7.20
C LEU A 82 -31.11 -14.37 -5.73
N ALA A 83 -31.86 -14.97 -4.80
CA ALA A 83 -31.49 -15.00 -3.40
C ALA A 83 -30.18 -15.77 -3.15
N ARG A 84 -29.94 -16.85 -3.90
CA ARG A 84 -28.66 -17.58 -3.89
C ARG A 84 -27.53 -16.69 -4.40
N GLN A 85 -27.70 -16.05 -5.55
CA GLN A 85 -26.71 -15.14 -6.14
C GLN A 85 -26.37 -13.97 -5.19
N ALA A 86 -27.36 -13.39 -4.51
CA ALA A 86 -27.12 -12.31 -3.55
C ALA A 86 -26.29 -12.77 -2.34
N ARG A 87 -26.57 -13.97 -1.80
CA ARG A 87 -25.77 -14.55 -0.70
C ARG A 87 -24.34 -14.83 -1.13
N GLU A 88 -24.15 -15.37 -2.33
CA GLU A 88 -22.82 -15.64 -2.89
C GLU A 88 -22.03 -14.35 -3.15
N ALA A 89 -22.68 -13.32 -3.69
CA ALA A 89 -22.07 -12.01 -3.90
C ALA A 89 -21.67 -11.36 -2.56
N SER A 90 -22.52 -11.45 -1.53
CA SER A 90 -22.22 -10.94 -0.19
C SER A 90 -21.04 -11.69 0.47
N ALA A 91 -21.01 -13.02 0.38
CA ALA A 91 -19.90 -13.82 0.89
C ALA A 91 -18.59 -13.46 0.17
N ARG A 92 -18.63 -13.31 -1.15
CA ARG A 92 -17.47 -12.91 -1.95
C ARG A 92 -16.99 -11.50 -1.60
N MET A 93 -17.90 -10.56 -1.35
CA MET A 93 -17.55 -9.21 -0.90
C MET A 93 -16.83 -9.25 0.46
N ALA A 94 -17.28 -10.08 1.40
CA ALA A 94 -16.64 -10.25 2.69
C ALA A 94 -15.22 -10.85 2.56
N GLU A 95 -15.03 -11.84 1.69
CA GLU A 95 -13.70 -12.39 1.37
C GLU A 95 -12.76 -11.32 0.82
N LEU A 96 -13.22 -10.53 -0.15
CA LEU A 96 -12.42 -9.46 -0.75
C LEU A 96 -12.07 -8.37 0.26
N ALA A 97 -13.00 -8.02 1.15
CA ALA A 97 -12.74 -7.07 2.24
C ALA A 97 -11.68 -7.60 3.21
N ALA A 98 -11.76 -8.87 3.60
CA ALA A 98 -10.76 -9.49 4.47
C ALA A 98 -9.37 -9.53 3.83
N LEU A 99 -9.29 -9.84 2.53
CA LEU A 99 -8.04 -9.80 1.77
C LEU A 99 -7.45 -8.38 1.69
N ARG A 100 -8.29 -7.38 1.43
CA ARG A 100 -7.89 -5.97 1.45
C ARG A 100 -7.31 -5.57 2.79
N ASP A 101 -7.99 -5.92 3.88
CA ASP A 101 -7.57 -5.52 5.23
C ASP A 101 -6.23 -6.18 5.61
N ALA A 102 -6.03 -7.45 5.25
CA ALA A 102 -4.74 -8.12 5.42
C ALA A 102 -3.61 -7.45 4.60
N THR A 103 -3.90 -7.02 3.37
CA THR A 103 -2.92 -6.27 2.56
C THR A 103 -2.63 -4.88 3.14
N VAL A 104 -3.63 -4.18 3.68
CA VAL A 104 -3.45 -2.89 4.37
C VAL A 104 -2.50 -3.03 5.57
N GLU A 105 -2.66 -4.07 6.39
CA GLU A 105 -1.74 -4.34 7.49
C GLU A 105 -0.29 -4.54 7.01
N ARG A 106 -0.11 -5.31 5.92
CA ARG A 106 1.21 -5.52 5.29
C ARG A 106 1.80 -4.21 4.75
N VAL A 107 0.99 -3.36 4.11
CA VAL A 107 1.41 -2.04 3.63
C VAL A 107 1.91 -1.17 4.78
N VAL A 108 1.20 -1.14 5.91
CA VAL A 108 1.61 -0.36 7.09
C VAL A 108 2.96 -0.82 7.62
N LEU A 109 3.18 -2.13 7.72
CA LEU A 109 4.46 -2.69 8.17
C LEU A 109 5.60 -2.39 7.18
N ALA A 110 5.35 -2.56 5.88
CA ALA A 110 6.33 -2.26 4.84
C ALA A 110 6.71 -0.77 4.83
N LYS A 111 5.72 0.13 4.98
CA LYS A 111 5.95 1.57 5.06
C LYS A 111 6.85 1.94 6.24
N ARG A 112 6.56 1.41 7.44
CA ARG A 112 7.41 1.62 8.62
C ARG A 112 8.84 1.12 8.40
N ALA A 113 9.01 0.00 7.71
CA ALA A 113 10.33 -0.56 7.42
C ALA A 113 11.15 0.31 6.43
N VAL A 114 10.47 0.97 5.48
CA VAL A 114 11.07 1.96 4.58
C VAL A 114 11.44 3.22 5.36
N GLU A 115 10.51 3.79 6.14
CA GLU A 115 10.74 4.98 6.97
C GLU A 115 11.92 4.80 7.93
N ALA A 116 12.03 3.64 8.58
CA ALA A 116 13.17 3.32 9.43
C ALA A 116 14.50 3.27 8.67
N ALA A 117 14.50 2.78 7.41
CA ALA A 117 15.69 2.74 6.59
C ALA A 117 16.13 4.13 6.11
N GLU A 118 15.17 5.02 5.82
CA GLU A 118 15.43 6.43 5.49
C GLU A 118 15.97 7.20 6.69
N ALA A 119 15.35 7.07 7.86
CA ALA A 119 15.82 7.71 9.08
C ALA A 119 17.26 7.32 9.44
N HIS A 120 17.59 6.02 9.31
CA HIS A 120 18.96 5.55 9.53
C HIS A 120 19.92 6.07 8.45
N ARG A 121 19.49 6.21 7.20
CA ARG A 121 20.30 6.81 6.13
C ARG A 121 20.64 8.26 6.44
N GLU A 122 19.66 9.04 6.88
CA GLU A 122 19.83 10.44 7.31
C GLU A 122 20.83 10.53 8.47
N GLU A 123 20.67 9.68 9.49
CA GLU A 123 21.59 9.64 10.63
C GLU A 123 23.04 9.35 10.19
N MET A 124 23.23 8.35 9.32
CA MET A 124 24.57 8.00 8.81
C MET A 124 25.18 9.11 7.95
N HIS A 125 24.35 9.84 7.20
CA HIS A 125 24.78 10.98 6.41
C HIS A 125 25.26 12.13 7.32
N ASP A 126 24.53 12.43 8.39
CA ASP A 126 24.91 13.45 9.37
C ASP A 126 26.18 13.07 10.13
N GLN A 127 26.35 11.80 10.46
CA GLN A 127 27.61 11.30 11.05
C GLN A 127 28.78 11.44 10.08
N PHE A 128 28.59 11.11 8.80
CA PHE A 128 29.61 11.27 7.77
C PHE A 128 30.05 12.74 7.62
N ILE A 129 29.09 13.68 7.60
CA ILE A 129 29.40 15.12 7.54
C ILE A 129 30.20 15.56 8.76
N ARG A 130 29.77 15.17 9.97
CA ARG A 130 30.48 15.51 11.22
C ARG A 130 31.91 14.98 11.24
N GLN A 131 32.12 13.73 10.85
CA GLN A 131 33.45 13.13 10.77
C GLN A 131 34.34 13.84 9.75
N ARG A 132 33.79 14.22 8.60
CA ARG A 132 34.52 14.98 7.58
C ARG A 132 34.95 16.35 8.09
N LEU A 133 34.03 17.12 8.67
CA LEU A 133 34.34 18.42 9.24
C LEU A 133 35.41 18.31 10.34
N SER A 134 35.29 17.31 11.22
CA SER A 134 36.30 17.07 12.26
C SER A 134 37.69 16.75 11.68
N GLY A 135 37.74 15.96 10.60
CA GLY A 135 38.99 15.69 9.88
C GLY A 135 39.59 16.95 9.23
N ASP A 136 38.75 17.76 8.59
CA ASP A 136 39.17 19.03 7.97
C ASP A 136 39.70 20.02 9.03
N PHE A 137 39.05 20.10 10.20
CA PHE A 137 39.53 20.90 11.33
C PHE A 137 40.88 20.42 11.87
N LYS A 138 41.06 19.10 12.04
CA LYS A 138 42.32 18.54 12.51
C LYS A 138 43.47 18.82 11.53
N LEU A 139 43.21 18.68 10.21
CA LEU A 139 44.20 19.00 9.19
C LEU A 139 44.59 20.49 9.22
N ALA A 140 43.62 21.39 9.45
CA ALA A 140 43.90 22.81 9.57
C ALA A 140 44.73 23.14 10.83
N ASP A 141 44.43 22.50 11.97
CA ASP A 141 45.18 22.65 13.22
C ASP A 141 46.61 22.11 13.09
N ASP A 142 46.79 20.94 12.49
CA ASP A 142 48.11 20.36 12.22
C ASP A 142 48.96 21.28 11.32
N GLN A 143 48.33 21.88 10.29
CA GLN A 143 48.99 22.86 9.40
C GLN A 143 49.39 24.13 10.16
N TRP A 144 48.50 24.66 11.01
CA TRP A 144 48.79 25.82 11.85
C TRP A 144 49.97 25.58 12.78
N ASN A 145 49.96 24.46 13.52
CA ASN A 145 51.02 24.07 14.44
C ASN A 145 52.38 23.88 13.74
N THR A 146 52.37 23.34 12.52
CA THR A 146 53.58 23.18 11.70
C THR A 146 54.17 24.54 11.30
N LEU A 147 53.33 25.49 10.88
CA LEU A 147 53.78 26.85 10.53
C LEU A 147 54.35 27.60 11.74
N GLN A 148 53.72 27.49 12.91
CA GLN A 148 54.18 28.15 14.13
C GLN A 148 55.51 27.56 14.63
N SER A 149 55.65 26.23 14.62
CA SER A 149 56.88 25.56 15.05
C SER A 149 58.06 25.85 14.11
N GLY A 150 57.80 26.00 12.80
CA GLY A 150 58.81 26.40 11.81
C GLY A 150 59.25 27.86 11.94
N ALA A 151 58.36 28.77 12.37
CA ALA A 151 58.70 30.17 12.59
C ALA A 151 59.63 30.36 13.81
N VAL A 152 59.38 29.63 14.90
CA VAL A 152 60.21 29.67 16.13
C VAL A 152 61.63 29.15 15.89
N ALA A 153 61.80 28.16 14.99
CA ALA A 153 63.10 27.58 14.68
C ALA A 153 63.98 28.47 13.77
N HIS A 154 63.39 29.47 13.10
CA HIS A 154 64.11 30.37 12.19
C HIS A 154 64.56 31.68 12.86
N ASP A 155 64.01 31.99 14.04
CA ASP A 155 64.36 33.16 14.89
C ASP A 155 65.38 32.81 16.00
N SER A 156 65.92 31.58 16.01
CA SER A 156 67.00 31.12 16.91
C SER A 156 68.32 30.98 16.15
#